data_AF-A0AAU1Z4I2-F1
#
_entry.id   AF-A0AAU1Z4I2-F1
#
_cell.length_a   1.000
_cell.length_b   1.000
_cell.length_c   1.000
_cell.angle_alpha   90.00
_cell.angle_beta   90.00
_cell.angle_gamma   90.00
#
_symmetry.space_group_name_H-M   'P 1'
#
loop_
_entity.id
_entity.type
_entity.pdbx_description
1 polymer ?
#
loop_
_entity_poly.entity_id
_entity_poly.type
_entity_poly.pdbx_seq_one_letter_code
_entity_poly.pdbx_strand_id
1 'polypeptide(L)' 'MNRRKTCPTSLPRPKGKQRVEYPYASTTEGGGIIGKTQSRKMIDAGHNRQGGTQLAKFYDAHRIIPGDTFYARTN' A
#
# COMPACT_ATOMS: atom_id res chain seq x y z
N MET A 1 8.50 -4.39 6.08
CA MET A 1 9.39 -3.23 6.39
C MET A 1 8.77 -1.89 6.04
N ASN A 2 8.05 -1.75 4.92
CA ASN A 2 7.55 -0.45 4.45
C ASN A 2 6.33 0.10 5.23
N ARG A 3 5.36 -0.78 5.56
CA ARG A 3 4.17 -0.42 6.35
C ARG A 3 4.48 0.22 7.71
N ARG A 4 5.58 -0.18 8.38
CA ARG A 4 5.96 0.43 9.68
C ARG A 4 6.51 1.84 9.52
N LYS A 5 7.17 2.14 8.40
CA LYS A 5 7.70 3.48 8.08
C LYS A 5 6.57 4.45 7.74
N THR A 6 5.65 4.04 6.88
CA THR A 6 4.56 4.92 6.41
C THR A 6 3.38 4.95 7.39
N CYS A 7 3.23 3.91 8.21
CA CYS A 7 2.14 3.74 9.18
C CYS A 7 2.65 3.33 10.58
N PRO A 8 3.46 4.17 11.27
CA PRO A 8 3.90 3.90 12.63
C PRO A 8 2.72 3.79 13.61
N THR A 9 2.94 3.11 14.73
CA THR A 9 1.93 2.92 15.79
C THR A 9 1.56 4.21 16.51
N SER A 10 2.44 5.22 16.48
CA SER A 10 2.20 6.55 17.03
C SER A 10 1.08 7.33 16.35
N LEU A 11 0.61 6.90 15.17
CA LEU A 11 -0.43 7.61 14.44
C LEU A 11 -1.82 7.05 14.74
N PRO A 12 -2.81 7.91 14.97
CA PRO A 12 -4.18 7.50 15.19
C PRO A 12 -4.69 6.57 14.09
N ARG A 13 -5.36 5.50 14.51
CA ARG A 13 -6.10 4.58 13.65
C ARG A 13 -7.53 4.52 14.18
N PRO A 14 -8.43 5.36 13.65
CA PRO A 14 -9.84 5.31 14.00
C PRO A 14 -10.41 3.89 13.82
N LYS A 15 -11.35 3.52 14.69
CA LYS A 15 -12.04 2.23 14.61
C LYS A 15 -12.64 2.03 13.21
N GLY A 16 -12.49 0.83 12.66
CA GLY A 16 -12.99 0.49 11.32
C GLY A 16 -12.18 1.05 10.15
N LYS A 17 -11.13 1.84 10.39
CA LYS A 17 -10.26 2.36 9.32
C LYS A 17 -8.88 1.71 9.32
N GLN A 18 -8.32 1.58 8.12
CA GLN A 18 -6.93 1.19 7.90
C GLN A 18 -6.22 2.24 7.05
N ARG A 19 -4.90 2.31 7.20
CA ARG A 19 -4.09 3.20 6.37
C ARG A 19 -3.78 2.50 5.05
N VAL A 20 -4.16 3.13 3.95
CA VAL A 20 -3.65 2.80 2.62
C VAL A 20 -2.38 3.61 2.36
N GLU A 21 -1.47 3.03 1.61
CA GLU A 21 -0.15 3.60 1.28
C GLU A 21 0.06 3.49 -0.24
N TYR A 22 0.58 4.56 -0.84
CA TYR A 22 1.01 4.59 -2.22
C TYR A 22 2.39 5.27 -2.31
N PRO A 23 3.40 4.69 -2.97
CA PRO A 23 3.44 3.35 -3.55
C PRO A 23 3.15 2.24 -2.53
N TYR A 24 2.71 1.08 -3.03
CA TYR A 24 2.18 0.02 -2.16
C TYR A 24 3.26 -0.54 -1.23
N ALA A 25 2.86 -0.94 -0.01
CA ALA A 25 3.79 -1.48 0.98
C ALA A 25 4.52 -2.78 0.54
N SER A 26 4.01 -3.45 -0.48
CA SER A 26 4.58 -4.65 -1.10
C SER A 26 5.65 -4.36 -2.15
N THR A 27 5.82 -3.12 -2.61
CA THR A 27 6.83 -2.77 -3.64
C THR A 27 8.09 -2.19 -3.02
N THR A 28 9.16 -2.14 -3.82
CA THR A 28 10.45 -1.56 -3.45
C THR A 28 10.33 -0.05 -3.17
N GLU A 29 9.46 0.64 -3.91
CA GLU A 29 9.19 2.09 -3.79
C GLU A 29 8.33 2.44 -2.57
N GLY A 30 7.72 1.42 -1.93
CA GLY A 30 7.00 1.56 -0.66
C GLY A 30 7.92 2.01 0.48
N GLY A 31 7.37 2.62 1.54
CA GLY A 31 8.16 3.06 2.70
C GLY A 31 9.21 4.17 2.47
N GLY A 32 9.15 4.89 1.36
CA GLY A 32 9.97 6.06 1.06
C GLY A 32 9.63 7.31 1.90
N ILE A 33 10.22 8.45 1.56
CA ILE A 33 10.04 9.71 2.30
C ILE A 33 8.61 10.24 2.10
N ILE A 34 7.85 10.34 3.20
CA ILE A 34 6.46 10.84 3.22
C ILE A 34 6.42 12.28 2.68
N GLY A 35 5.51 12.55 1.72
CA GLY A 35 5.29 13.89 1.16
C GLY A 35 6.12 14.25 -0.07
N LYS A 36 7.11 13.43 -0.45
CA LYS A 36 7.82 13.56 -1.75
C LYS A 36 7.40 12.48 -2.73
N THR A 37 7.53 11.22 -2.32
CA THR A 37 7.25 10.06 -3.18
C THR A 37 6.17 9.16 -2.62
N GLN A 38 5.57 9.54 -1.48
CA GLN A 38 4.59 8.71 -0.79
C GLN A 38 3.35 9.49 -0.36
N SER A 39 2.21 8.83 -0.48
CA SER A 39 0.92 9.24 0.06
C SER A 39 0.37 8.17 1.00
N ARG A 40 -0.41 8.62 1.98
CA ARG A 40 -1.14 7.73 2.88
C ARG A 40 -2.49 8.32 3.24
N LYS A 41 -3.51 7.48 3.37
CA LYS A 41 -4.85 7.92 3.76
C LYS A 41 -5.52 6.89 4.66
N MET A 42 -6.31 7.35 5.63
CA MET A 42 -7.18 6.45 6.39
C MET A 42 -8.44 6.19 5.56
N ILE A 43 -8.64 4.93 5.17
CA ILE A 43 -9.81 4.46 4.42
C ILE A 43 -10.52 3.37 5.20
N ASP A 44 -11.72 2.98 4.75
CA ASP A 44 -12.43 1.84 5.33
C ASP A 44 -11.58 0.56 5.29
N ALA A 45 -11.59 -0.18 6.40
CA ALA A 45 -10.78 -1.39 6.54
C ALA A 45 -11.24 -2.53 5.62
N GLY A 46 -12.53 -2.61 5.28
CA GLY A 46 -13.06 -3.55 4.28
C GLY A 46 -12.49 -3.25 2.90
N HIS A 47 -12.61 -1.99 2.44
CA HIS A 47 -12.09 -1.57 1.13
C HIS A 47 -10.57 -1.77 1.03
N ASN A 48 -9.81 -1.41 2.08
CA ASN A 48 -8.36 -1.59 2.07
C ASN A 48 -7.94 -3.07 1.95
N ARG A 49 -8.67 -3.97 2.64
CA ARG A 49 -8.43 -5.41 2.56
C ARG A 49 -8.77 -5.96 1.17
N GLN A 50 -9.93 -5.60 0.63
CA GLN A 50 -10.34 -6.00 -0.71
C GLN A 50 -9.35 -5.54 -1.78
N GLY A 51 -8.89 -4.29 -1.71
CA GLY A 51 -7.85 -3.77 -2.61
C GLY A 51 -6.54 -4.55 -2.51
N GLY A 52 -6.11 -4.89 -1.29
CA GLY A 52 -4.94 -5.75 -1.07
C GLY A 52 -5.10 -7.15 -1.67
N THR A 53 -6.29 -7.75 -1.56
CA THR A 53 -6.59 -9.06 -2.19
C THR A 53 -6.57 -8.97 -3.71
N GLN A 54 -7.12 -7.91 -4.30
CA GLN A 54 -7.06 -7.70 -5.76
C GLN A 54 -5.62 -7.50 -6.24
N LEU A 55 -4.82 -6.72 -5.51
CA LEU A 55 -3.41 -6.50 -5.82
C LEU A 55 -2.60 -7.81 -5.75
N ALA A 56 -2.85 -8.67 -4.76
CA ALA A 56 -2.20 -9.98 -4.67
C ALA A 56 -2.56 -10.86 -5.89
N LYS A 57 -3.85 -10.92 -6.27
CA LYS A 57 -4.28 -11.64 -7.47
C LYS A 57 -3.64 -11.10 -8.74
N PHE A 58 -3.45 -9.78 -8.84
CA PHE A 58 -2.72 -9.16 -9.95
C PHE A 58 -1.26 -9.63 -9.98
N TYR A 59 -0.57 -9.66 -8.85
CA TYR A 59 0.79 -10.20 -8.79
C TYR A 59 0.85 -11.66 -9.25
N ASP A 60 -0.06 -12.49 -8.78
CA ASP A 60 -0.11 -13.91 -9.14
C ASP A 60 -0.42 -14.12 -10.63
N ALA A 61 -1.44 -13.43 -11.16
CA ALA A 61 -1.88 -13.57 -12.54
C ALA A 61 -0.81 -13.13 -13.55
N HIS A 62 0.00 -12.14 -13.20
CA HIS A 62 1.07 -11.61 -14.04
C HIS A 62 2.46 -12.16 -13.66
N ARG A 63 2.54 -13.08 -12.69
CA ARG A 63 3.79 -13.65 -12.15
C ARG A 63 4.82 -12.58 -11.74
N ILE A 64 4.33 -11.49 -11.16
CA ILE A 64 5.18 -10.41 -10.66
C ILE A 64 5.91 -10.92 -9.42
N ILE A 65 7.23 -11.00 -9.51
CA ILE A 65 8.11 -11.42 -8.43
C ILE A 65 8.90 -10.22 -7.85
N PRO A 66 9.51 -10.36 -6.65
CA PRO A 66 10.33 -9.29 -6.10
C PRO A 66 11.42 -8.83 -7.08
N GLY A 67 11.43 -7.53 -7.40
CA GLY A 67 12.35 -6.91 -8.36
C GLY A 67 11.71 -6.57 -9.70
N ASP A 68 10.57 -7.17 -10.04
CA ASP A 68 9.85 -6.82 -11.26
C ASP A 68 9.26 -5.41 -11.19
N THR A 69 9.24 -4.74 -12.34
CA THR A 69 8.62 -3.43 -12.49
C THR A 69 7.20 -3.56 -13.04
N PHE A 70 6.28 -2.80 -12.48
CA PHE A 70 4.94 -2.61 -13.01
C PHE A 70 4.51 -1.15 -12.79
N TYR A 71 3.49 -0.68 -13.53
CA TYR A 71 2.94 0.66 -13.34
C TYR A 71 1.50 0.58 -12.83
N ALA A 72 1.14 1.49 -11.92
CA ALA A 72 -0.23 1.69 -11.48
C ALA A 72 -0.79 2.94 -12.18
N ARG A 73 -1.93 2.79 -12.85
CA ARG A 73 -2.65 3.90 -13.49
C ARG A 73 -3.96 4.15 -12.77
N THR A 74 -4.11 5.34 -12.22
CA THR A 74 -5.39 5.85 -11.71
C THR A 74 -5.98 6.78 -12.77
N ASN A 75 -7.24 6.55 -13.14
CA ASN A 75 -7.99 7.45 -14.01
C ASN A 75 -8.47 8.68 -13.25
#